data_AF-A0A812U261-F1
#
_entry.id   AF-A0A812U261-F1
#
_cell.length_a   1.000
_cell.length_b   1.000
_cell.length_c   1.000
_cell.angle_alpha   90.00
_cell.angle_beta   90.00
_cell.angle_gamma   90.00
#
_symmetry.space_group_name_H-M   'P 1'
#
loop_
_entity.id
_entity.type
_entity.pdbx_description
1 polymer ?
#
loop_
_entity_poly.entity_id
_entity_poly.type
_entity_poly.pdbx_seq_one_letter_code
_entity_poly.pdbx_strand_id
1 'polypeptide(L)'
;MSRILEASGSLPPLRKPRKAYARAVEAQISVSGCTHVSVGPIAKGNYSVDGSNHNKPAYRKEQKVSGLDVMLYYWDERDGVEFSGWWFGPKIGGDQVWAYQPTRATQTPPRTGWKAVFMCL
;
A
#
# COMPACT_ATOMS: atom_id res chain seq x y z
N MET A 1 10.18 1.52 52.23
CA MET A 1 8.95 0.97 51.63
C MET A 1 8.23 2.18 51.05
N SER A 2 8.06 2.41 49.76
CA SER A 2 7.73 1.50 48.65
C SER A 2 8.23 2.07 47.33
N ARG A 3 8.45 1.18 46.35
CA ARG A 3 8.96 1.47 45.01
C ARG A 3 7.90 2.21 44.17
N ILE A 4 8.36 3.25 43.49
CA ILE A 4 7.73 3.87 42.33
C ILE A 4 7.78 2.86 41.18
N LEU A 5 6.63 2.54 40.58
CA LEU A 5 6.53 1.86 39.28
C LEU A 5 5.90 2.86 38.30
N GLU A 6 6.74 3.65 37.63
CA GLU A 6 6.33 4.41 36.45
C GLU A 6 6.24 3.45 35.27
N ALA A 7 5.02 3.29 34.75
CA ALA A 7 4.78 2.60 33.50
C ALA A 7 5.31 3.47 32.35
N SER A 8 6.48 3.08 31.81
CA SER A 8 7.03 3.58 30.56
C SER A 8 6.14 3.15 29.39
N GLY A 9 5.06 3.89 29.17
CA GLY A 9 4.27 3.83 27.94
C GLY A 9 4.95 4.68 26.88
N SER A 10 5.86 4.10 26.10
CA SER A 10 6.44 4.75 24.92
C SER A 10 5.33 5.01 23.90
N LEU A 11 4.90 6.26 23.78
CA LEU A 11 4.03 6.71 22.69
C LEU A 11 4.72 6.41 21.35
N PRO A 12 4.02 5.78 20.39
CA PRO A 12 4.58 5.60 19.05
C PRO A 12 4.89 6.98 18.45
N PRO A 13 6.00 7.13 17.70
CA PRO A 13 6.43 8.42 17.20
C PRO A 13 5.35 9.01 16.27
N LEU A 14 4.89 10.22 16.62
CA LEU A 14 4.01 11.02 15.77
C LEU A 14 4.74 11.31 14.45
N ARG A 15 4.31 10.65 13.37
CA ARG A 15 4.83 10.90 12.02
C ARG A 15 4.52 12.34 11.63
N LYS A 16 5.56 13.10 11.30
CA LYS A 16 5.46 14.48 10.82
C LYS A 16 4.49 14.55 9.62
N PRO A 17 3.57 15.52 9.55
CA PRO A 17 2.71 15.67 8.39
C PRO A 17 3.57 16.04 7.17
N ARG A 18 3.66 15.12 6.20
CA ARG A 18 4.33 15.38 4.92
C ARG A 18 3.39 16.22 4.04
N LYS A 19 3.95 17.32 3.52
CA LYS A 19 3.29 18.41 2.77
C LYS A 19 2.10 17.96 1.91
N ALA A 20 0.97 18.64 2.11
CA ALA A 20 -0.29 18.42 1.43
C ALA A 20 -0.17 18.55 -0.10
N TYR A 21 -0.20 17.42 -0.81
CA TYR A 21 -0.56 17.37 -2.23
C TYR A 21 -2.10 17.33 -2.32
N ALA A 22 -2.72 18.48 -2.06
CA ALA A 22 -4.17 18.62 -1.97
C ALA A 22 -4.83 18.71 -3.35
N ARG A 23 -5.34 17.57 -3.85
CA ARG A 23 -6.55 17.50 -4.67
C ARG A 23 -7.29 16.19 -4.37
N ALA A 24 -8.13 16.20 -3.33
CA ALA A 24 -9.06 15.15 -2.89
C ALA A 24 -8.57 13.69 -3.07
N VAL A 25 -7.28 13.45 -2.88
CA VAL A 25 -6.75 12.09 -2.79
C VAL A 25 -7.05 11.60 -1.39
N GLU A 26 -7.71 10.45 -1.27
CA GLU A 26 -7.91 9.82 0.04
C GLU A 26 -6.53 9.66 0.69
N ALA A 27 -6.24 10.46 1.72
CA ALA A 27 -4.92 10.52 2.35
C ALA A 27 -4.54 9.18 2.99
N GLN A 28 -5.56 8.43 3.39
CA GLN A 28 -5.46 7.10 3.95
C GLN A 28 -6.55 6.22 3.35
N ILE A 29 -6.19 4.98 3.02
CA ILE A 29 -7.11 3.97 2.50
C ILE A 29 -6.94 2.68 3.30
N SER A 30 -8.03 1.92 3.44
CA SER A 30 -7.99 0.59 4.02
C SER A 30 -8.33 -0.43 2.93
N VAL A 31 -7.40 -1.34 2.68
CA VAL A 31 -7.55 -2.41 1.70
C VAL A 31 -7.96 -3.67 2.44
N SER A 32 -9.08 -4.26 2.05
CA SER A 32 -9.64 -5.47 2.69
C SER A 32 -9.80 -6.64 1.71
N GLY A 33 -9.91 -6.40 0.41
CA GLY A 33 -10.35 -7.41 -0.55
C GLY A 33 -9.25 -8.11 -1.34
N CYS A 34 -8.39 -8.86 -0.66
CA CYS A 34 -7.60 -9.94 -1.28
C CYS A 34 -7.93 -11.26 -0.55
N THR A 35 -8.55 -12.20 -1.25
CA THR A 35 -9.03 -13.49 -0.70
C THR A 35 -7.96 -14.58 -0.71
N HIS A 36 -6.80 -14.33 -1.32
CA HIS A 36 -5.72 -15.31 -1.40
C HIS A 36 -5.02 -15.49 -0.05
N VAL A 37 -4.75 -16.74 0.35
CA VAL A 37 -4.24 -17.09 1.70
C VAL A 37 -2.89 -16.42 1.99
N SER A 38 -1.97 -16.41 1.02
CA SER A 38 -0.62 -15.84 1.22
C SER A 38 -0.53 -14.33 0.98
N VAL A 39 -1.30 -13.80 0.01
CA VAL A 39 -1.22 -12.38 -0.40
C VAL A 39 -2.19 -11.52 0.43
N GLY A 40 -3.29 -12.11 0.89
CA GLY A 40 -4.28 -11.45 1.73
C GLY A 40 -3.66 -10.74 2.94
N PRO A 41 -2.85 -11.43 3.78
CA PRO A 41 -2.17 -10.79 4.91
C PRO A 41 -1.18 -9.68 4.49
N ILE A 42 -0.57 -9.80 3.31
CA ILE A 42 0.40 -8.83 2.79
C ILE A 42 -0.31 -7.55 2.32
N ALA A 43 -1.38 -7.69 1.53
CA ALA A 43 -2.12 -6.60 0.92
C ALA A 43 -3.17 -5.96 1.85
N LYS A 44 -3.69 -6.70 2.83
CA LYS A 44 -4.69 -6.15 3.77
C LYS A 44 -4.03 -5.20 4.75
N GLY A 45 -4.66 -4.04 4.97
CA GLY A 45 -4.25 -3.09 5.99
C GLY A 45 -4.47 -1.65 5.59
N ASN A 46 -3.86 -0.76 6.39
CA ASN A 46 -3.98 0.68 6.22
C ASN A 46 -2.78 1.22 5.45
N TYR A 47 -3.08 2.08 4.48
CA TYR A 47 -2.12 2.67 3.59
C TYR A 47 -2.27 4.19 3.63
N SER A 48 -1.14 4.88 3.70
CA SER A 48 -1.06 6.34 3.61
C SER A 48 -0.43 6.73 2.28
N VAL A 49 -0.88 7.84 1.69
CA VAL A 49 -0.22 8.42 0.50
C VAL A 49 1.25 8.67 0.80
N ASP A 50 2.13 8.20 -0.08
CA ASP A 50 3.58 8.40 0.02
C ASP A 50 4.20 9.04 -1.22
N GLY A 51 3.40 9.30 -2.25
CA GLY A 51 3.84 9.97 -3.46
C GLY A 51 2.83 9.82 -4.59
N SER A 52 3.33 9.81 -5.81
CA SER A 52 2.55 9.57 -7.01
C SER A 52 3.32 8.68 -7.98
N ASN A 53 2.58 7.95 -8.82
CA ASN A 53 3.11 7.19 -9.93
C ASN A 53 2.14 7.31 -11.12
N HIS A 54 2.65 7.58 -12.32
CA HIS A 54 1.85 7.74 -13.55
C HIS A 54 0.57 8.59 -13.38
N ASN A 55 0.71 9.79 -12.81
CA ASN A 55 -0.38 10.74 -12.54
C ASN A 55 -1.47 10.25 -11.55
N LYS A 56 -1.22 9.17 -10.82
CA LYS A 56 -2.08 8.67 -9.76
C LYS A 56 -1.34 8.62 -8.41
N PRO A 57 -2.04 8.67 -7.28
CA PRO A 57 -1.42 8.51 -5.97
C PRO A 57 -0.72 7.16 -5.81
N ALA A 58 0.43 7.19 -5.16
CA ALA A 58 1.09 6.00 -4.65
C ALA A 58 0.94 5.97 -3.12
N TYR A 59 0.68 4.80 -2.59
CA TYR A 59 0.45 4.57 -1.18
C TYR A 59 1.48 3.61 -0.62
N ARG A 60 1.81 3.78 0.65
CA ARG A 60 2.64 2.85 1.41
C ARG A 60 1.86 2.37 2.63
N LYS A 61 1.92 1.06 2.87
CA LYS A 61 1.36 0.44 4.08
C LYS A 61 2.08 0.97 5.31
N GLU A 62 1.33 1.20 6.37
CA GLU A 62 1.92 1.67 7.64
C GLU A 62 2.80 0.60 8.28
N GLN A 63 2.42 -0.66 8.12
CA GLN A 63 3.13 -1.83 8.65
C GLN A 63 3.95 -2.51 7.57
N LYS A 64 5.19 -2.86 7.90
CA LYS A 64 6.02 -3.73 7.08
C LYS A 64 5.57 -5.19 7.22
N VAL A 65 5.75 -5.97 6.17
CA VAL A 65 5.46 -7.41 6.16
C VAL A 65 6.76 -8.13 5.90
N SER A 66 7.20 -8.97 6.85
CA SER A 66 8.49 -9.66 6.79
C SER A 66 9.69 -8.71 6.55
N GLY A 67 9.63 -7.50 7.11
CA GLY A 67 10.66 -6.47 6.95
C GLY A 67 10.60 -5.68 5.62
N LEU A 68 9.71 -6.06 4.70
CA LEU A 68 9.49 -5.37 3.44
C LEU A 68 8.40 -4.30 3.57
N ASP A 69 8.62 -3.16 2.92
CA ASP A 69 7.55 -2.19 2.72
C ASP A 69 6.50 -2.77 1.76
N VAL A 70 5.26 -2.27 1.83
CA VAL A 70 4.20 -2.66 0.91
C VAL A 70 3.71 -1.40 0.21
N MET A 71 4.05 -1.27 -1.06
CA MET A 71 3.67 -0.17 -1.92
C MET A 71 2.43 -0.54 -2.73
N LEU A 72 1.55 0.43 -2.92
CA LEU A 72 0.37 0.35 -3.76
C LEU A 72 0.41 1.51 -4.76
N TYR A 73 0.53 1.19 -6.03
CA TYR A 73 0.76 2.18 -7.08
C TYR A 73 0.05 1.81 -8.37
N TYR A 74 -0.15 2.79 -9.23
CA TYR A 74 -0.70 2.61 -10.57
C TYR A 74 0.41 2.43 -11.60
N TRP A 75 0.18 1.62 -12.63
CA TRP A 75 1.01 1.47 -13.82
C TRP A 75 0.18 1.81 -15.05
N ASP A 76 0.75 2.57 -15.99
CA ASP A 76 0.06 2.95 -17.23
C ASP A 76 0.22 1.89 -18.32
N GLU A 77 -0.23 2.21 -19.54
CA GLU A 77 -0.30 1.27 -20.67
C GLU A 77 1.01 1.15 -21.45
N ARG A 78 2.11 1.74 -20.96
CA ARG A 78 3.36 1.83 -21.71
C ARG A 78 3.98 0.47 -22.07
N ASP A 79 3.77 -0.53 -21.22
CA ASP A 79 4.26 -1.90 -21.43
C ASP A 79 3.17 -2.82 -21.99
N GLY A 80 1.97 -2.28 -22.27
CA GLY A 80 0.80 -3.01 -22.74
C GLY A 80 -0.40 -2.84 -21.81
N VAL A 81 -1.60 -2.87 -22.41
CA VAL A 81 -2.87 -2.68 -21.68
C VAL A 81 -3.07 -3.73 -20.58
N GLU A 82 -2.53 -4.93 -20.76
CA GLU A 82 -2.60 -6.05 -19.80
C GLU A 82 -1.76 -5.80 -18.53
N PHE A 83 -0.78 -4.91 -18.58
CA PHE A 83 0.05 -4.54 -17.43
C PHE A 83 -0.39 -3.24 -16.76
N SER A 84 -1.35 -2.53 -17.37
CA SER A 84 -1.89 -1.29 -16.85
C SER A 84 -2.89 -1.56 -15.72
N GLY A 85 -2.91 -0.72 -14.70
CA GLY A 85 -3.78 -0.90 -13.53
C GLY A 85 -3.04 -0.69 -12.22
N TRP A 86 -3.60 -1.24 -11.14
CA TRP A 86 -3.05 -1.09 -9.80
C TRP A 86 -2.28 -2.32 -9.35
N TRP A 87 -1.18 -2.09 -8.65
CA TRP A 87 -0.22 -3.10 -8.27
C TRP A 87 0.19 -2.99 -6.81
N PHE A 88 0.45 -4.15 -6.20
CA PHE A 88 1.16 -4.26 -4.93
C PHE A 88 2.57 -4.79 -5.15
N GLY A 89 3.55 -4.22 -4.46
CA GLY A 89 4.93 -4.73 -4.43
C GLY A 89 5.76 -4.08 -3.32
N PRO A 90 7.01 -4.52 -3.12
CA PRO A 90 7.91 -3.95 -2.11
C PRO A 90 8.43 -2.56 -2.49
N LYS A 91 8.39 -2.23 -3.79
CA LYS A 91 8.86 -0.97 -4.36
C LYS A 91 8.04 -0.64 -5.61
N ILE A 92 7.84 0.65 -5.88
CA ILE A 92 7.22 1.13 -7.13
C ILE A 92 8.12 0.76 -8.32
N GLY A 93 7.55 0.09 -9.32
CA GLY A 93 8.25 -0.29 -10.55
C GLY A 93 9.38 -1.31 -10.36
N GLY A 94 9.36 -2.09 -9.28
CA GLY A 94 10.26 -3.23 -9.12
C GLY A 94 9.71 -4.49 -9.80
N ASP A 95 10.59 -5.48 -9.96
CA ASP A 95 10.23 -6.76 -10.61
C ASP A 95 9.34 -7.65 -9.74
N GLN A 96 9.33 -7.39 -8.42
CA GLN A 96 8.50 -8.13 -7.48
C GLN A 96 7.11 -7.49 -7.33
N VAL A 97 6.09 -8.28 -7.63
CA VAL A 97 4.68 -7.89 -7.50
C VAL A 97 3.90 -9.00 -6.78
N TRP A 98 2.87 -8.62 -6.00
CA TRP A 98 2.10 -9.54 -5.16
C TRP A 98 0.63 -9.63 -5.54
N ALA A 99 0.03 -8.53 -5.98
CA ALA A 99 -1.34 -8.52 -6.46
C ALA A 99 -1.56 -7.41 -7.49
N TYR A 100 -2.54 -7.66 -8.34
CA TYR A 100 -2.88 -6.83 -9.49
C TYR A 100 -4.39 -6.58 -9.56
N GLN A 101 -4.76 -5.39 -10.03
CA GLN A 101 -6.13 -5.05 -10.38
C GLN A 101 -6.18 -4.19 -11.66
N PRO A 102 -6.74 -4.69 -12.78
CA PRO A 102 -6.74 -4.03 -14.10
C PRO A 102 -7.56 -2.74 -14.22
N THR A 103 -8.22 -2.28 -13.16
CA THR A 103 -9.07 -1.09 -13.23
C THR A 103 -8.23 0.17 -13.51
N ARG A 104 -8.50 0.83 -14.64
CA ARG A 104 -7.86 2.10 -15.08
C ARG A 104 -8.71 3.35 -14.81
N ALA A 105 -10.02 3.16 -14.75
CA ALA A 105 -11.00 4.24 -14.67
C ALA A 105 -10.98 4.99 -13.33
N THR A 106 -10.40 4.41 -12.27
CA THR A 106 -10.41 5.00 -10.94
C THR A 106 -9.18 5.88 -10.71
N GLN A 107 -9.38 7.03 -10.04
CA GLN A 107 -8.26 7.90 -9.64
C GLN A 107 -7.56 7.40 -8.38
N THR A 108 -8.26 6.60 -7.57
CA THR A 108 -7.75 5.93 -6.37
C THR A 108 -7.78 4.41 -6.55
N PRO A 109 -6.93 3.68 -5.80
CA PRO A 109 -6.91 2.23 -5.89
C PRO A 109 -8.21 1.63 -5.36
N PRO A 110 -8.69 0.53 -5.95
CA PRO A 110 -9.84 -0.18 -5.43
C PRO A 110 -9.52 -0.85 -4.10
N ARG A 111 -10.50 -0.91 -3.20
CA ARG A 111 -10.34 -1.54 -1.88
C ARG A 111 -10.45 -3.07 -1.94
N THR A 112 -10.95 -3.60 -3.05
CA THR A 112 -11.29 -5.01 -3.26
C THR A 112 -11.01 -5.45 -4.70
N GLY A 113 -11.17 -6.76 -4.96
CA GLY A 113 -11.01 -7.32 -6.31
C GLY A 113 -9.56 -7.60 -6.70
N TRP A 114 -8.65 -7.70 -5.72
CA TRP A 114 -7.23 -7.92 -5.97
C TRP A 114 -6.95 -9.36 -6.40
N LYS A 115 -6.36 -9.53 -7.58
CA LYS A 115 -5.90 -10.82 -8.08
C LYS A 115 -4.49 -11.07 -7.58
N ALA A 116 -4.25 -12.18 -6.90
CA ALA A 116 -2.90 -12.60 -6.56
C ALA A 116 -2.16 -12.92 -7.85
N VAL A 117 -1.00 -12.30 -8.04
CA VAL A 117 -0.08 -12.74 -9.09
C VAL A 117 0.74 -13.86 -8.46
N PHE A 118 0.52 -15.10 -8.90
CA PHE A 118 1.34 -16.22 -8.46
C PHE A 118 2.77 -15.92 -8.88
N MET A 119 3.61 -15.46 -7.94
CA MET A 119 5.04 -15.38 -8.19
C MET A 119 5.55 -16.79 -8.43
N CYS A 120 6.04 -17.03 -9.63
CA CYS A 120 7.01 -18.09 -9.87
C CYS A 120 8.23 -17.77 -9.00
N LEU A 121 8.50 -18.63 -8.02
CA LEU A 121 9.84 -18.79 -7.45
C LEU A 121 10.78 -19.30 -8.55
#